data_AF-A0A972JHL4-F1
#
_entry.id   AF-A0A972JHL4-F1
#
_cell.length_a   1.000
_cell.length_b   1.000
_cell.length_c   1.000
_cell.angle_alpha   90.00
_cell.angle_beta   90.00
_cell.angle_gamma   90.00
#
_symmetry.space_group_name_H-M   'P 1'
#
loop_
_entity.id
_entity.type
_entity.pdbx_description
1 polymer ?
#
loop_
_entity_poly.entity_id
_entity_poly.type
_entity_poly.pdbx_seq_one_letter_code
_entity_poly.pdbx_strand_id
1 'polypeptide(L)'
;MLQLDSVLSTFKARAKNPFFGTLAFVWFIRNWDLIFMMFNFDSTMKLDERMDRLCRYFDSRNFWQEAGINVAFAIGAMIVGYILLLVTRWLSTFFEYRLTPYVVRTADSNLVIEKRRFDDKVKQLFQKTDELEKEREENDELKDKNAELKKANLKLEYDLKEMSEVHVDANKQHLKSQAEYKEKEAANHKVELRKESIVNLVKYEMTNPNQVNPLALSAFIQLISDGKLSIGRNILNQGILRSHFELNESESSYFEGLGLVQPYRHRDEEDGYTLTSIGHYLQLNFPHYLKNANIEDNNFD
;
A
#
# COMPACT_ATOMS: atom_id res chain seq x y z
N MET A 1 -83.40 -31.52 -25.74
CA MET A 1 -82.38 -30.46 -25.70
C MET A 1 -80.97 -31.02 -25.48
N LEU A 2 -80.75 -31.92 -24.51
CA LEU A 2 -79.44 -32.53 -24.20
C LEU A 2 -78.74 -33.32 -25.34
N GLN A 3 -79.47 -33.82 -26.34
CA GLN A 3 -78.87 -34.62 -27.42
C GLN A 3 -78.20 -33.78 -28.52
N LEU A 4 -78.66 -32.54 -28.75
CA LEU A 4 -78.08 -31.67 -29.79
C LEU A 4 -76.68 -31.19 -29.39
N ASP A 5 -76.49 -30.86 -28.10
CA ASP A 5 -75.19 -30.42 -27.58
C ASP A 5 -74.13 -31.53 -27.63
N SER A 6 -74.54 -32.79 -27.44
CA SER A 6 -73.65 -33.96 -27.53
C SER A 6 -73.22 -34.26 -28.98
N VAL A 7 -74.11 -34.06 -29.95
CA VAL A 7 -73.78 -34.25 -31.38
C VAL A 7 -72.92 -33.11 -31.90
N LEU A 8 -73.25 -31.86 -31.52
CA LEU A 8 -72.48 -30.67 -31.90
C LEU A 8 -71.07 -30.67 -31.29
N SER A 9 -70.89 -31.11 -30.05
CA SER A 9 -69.57 -31.22 -29.42
C SER A 9 -68.69 -32.30 -30.08
N THR A 10 -69.27 -33.43 -30.46
CA THR A 10 -68.57 -34.48 -31.22
C THR A 10 -68.17 -34.01 -32.62
N PHE A 11 -69.07 -33.29 -33.30
CA PHE A 11 -68.79 -32.68 -34.60
C PHE A 11 -67.69 -31.62 -34.49
N LYS A 12 -67.75 -30.75 -33.47
CA LYS A 12 -66.73 -29.73 -33.20
C LYS A 12 -65.37 -30.33 -32.88
N ALA A 13 -65.32 -31.44 -32.15
CA ALA A 13 -64.09 -32.15 -31.84
C ALA A 13 -63.46 -32.77 -33.11
N ARG A 14 -64.27 -33.34 -34.01
CA ARG A 14 -63.79 -33.93 -35.27
C ARG A 14 -63.49 -32.89 -36.35
N ALA A 15 -64.23 -31.78 -36.40
CA ALA A 15 -64.02 -30.66 -37.31
C ALA A 15 -62.73 -29.87 -37.02
N LYS A 16 -62.16 -29.99 -35.81
CA LYS A 16 -60.80 -29.49 -35.52
C LYS A 16 -59.71 -30.22 -36.31
N ASN A 17 -59.98 -31.44 -36.80
CA ASN A 17 -59.05 -32.11 -37.69
C ASN A 17 -59.19 -31.52 -39.10
N PRO A 18 -58.17 -30.84 -39.64
CA PRO A 18 -58.23 -30.22 -40.96
C PRO A 18 -58.62 -31.23 -42.05
N PHE A 19 -58.23 -32.50 -41.91
CA PHE A 19 -58.62 -33.56 -42.84
C PHE A 19 -60.13 -33.79 -42.88
N PHE A 20 -60.80 -33.82 -41.72
CA PHE A 20 -62.25 -34.04 -41.67
C PHE A 20 -63.01 -32.85 -42.26
N GLY A 21 -62.52 -31.63 -42.02
CA GLY A 21 -63.07 -30.42 -42.64
C GLY A 21 -62.94 -30.43 -44.15
N THR A 22 -61.76 -30.76 -44.68
CA THR A 22 -61.52 -30.86 -46.14
C THR A 22 -62.34 -32.00 -46.76
N LEU A 23 -62.44 -33.15 -46.09
CA LEU A 23 -63.23 -34.28 -46.57
C LEU A 23 -64.73 -33.93 -46.63
N ALA A 24 -65.27 -33.29 -45.59
CA ALA A 24 -66.65 -32.84 -45.58
C ALA A 24 -66.90 -31.81 -46.70
N PHE A 25 -65.99 -30.86 -46.89
CA PHE A 25 -66.08 -29.85 -47.95
C PHE A 25 -66.06 -30.48 -49.36
N VAL A 26 -65.11 -31.39 -49.63
CA VAL A 26 -65.05 -32.12 -50.91
C VAL A 26 -66.29 -32.96 -51.13
N TRP A 27 -66.80 -33.62 -50.08
CA TRP A 27 -68.03 -34.39 -50.16
C TRP A 27 -69.22 -33.50 -50.53
N PHE A 28 -69.38 -32.33 -49.90
CA PHE A 28 -70.46 -31.41 -50.24
C PHE A 28 -70.38 -30.92 -51.69
N ILE A 29 -69.18 -30.59 -52.19
CA ILE A 29 -69.01 -30.16 -53.58
C ILE A 29 -69.31 -31.28 -54.57
N ARG A 30 -68.80 -32.50 -54.34
CA ARG A 30 -69.01 -33.62 -55.26
C ARG A 30 -70.43 -34.19 -55.21
N ASN A 31 -71.11 -34.05 -54.07
CA ASN A 31 -72.51 -34.46 -53.89
C ASN A 31 -73.43 -33.24 -53.86
N TRP A 32 -73.08 -32.16 -54.58
CA TRP A 32 -73.88 -30.94 -54.62
C TRP A 32 -75.31 -31.18 -55.14
N ASP A 33 -75.47 -32.12 -56.08
CA ASP A 33 -76.79 -32.53 -56.57
C ASP A 33 -77.69 -33.06 -55.46
N LEU A 34 -77.13 -33.80 -54.49
CA LEU A 34 -77.89 -34.32 -53.35
C LEU A 34 -78.31 -33.20 -52.41
N ILE A 35 -77.41 -32.23 -52.15
CA ILE A 35 -77.73 -31.03 -51.37
C ILE A 35 -78.84 -30.25 -52.07
N PHE A 36 -78.71 -30.03 -53.37
CA PHE A 36 -79.71 -29.33 -54.16
C PHE A 36 -81.06 -30.05 -54.13
N MET A 37 -81.09 -31.38 -54.27
CA MET A 37 -82.33 -32.18 -54.14
C MET A 37 -82.91 -32.17 -52.71
N MET A 38 -82.08 -32.02 -51.68
CA MET A 38 -82.53 -31.93 -50.28
C MET A 38 -83.13 -30.56 -49.96
N PHE A 39 -82.53 -29.47 -50.44
CA PHE A 39 -82.90 -28.10 -50.08
C PHE A 39 -83.80 -27.39 -51.09
N ASN A 40 -83.84 -27.82 -52.35
CA ASN A 40 -84.73 -27.24 -53.36
C ASN A 40 -86.07 -27.98 -53.38
N PHE A 41 -87.04 -27.42 -52.66
CA PHE A 41 -88.42 -27.89 -52.66
C PHE A 41 -89.17 -27.18 -53.77
N ASP A 42 -89.13 -27.75 -54.98
CA ASP A 42 -90.01 -27.30 -56.05
C ASP A 42 -91.46 -27.61 -55.64
N SER A 43 -92.31 -26.58 -55.58
CA SER A 43 -93.71 -26.67 -55.15
C SER A 43 -94.59 -27.48 -56.10
N THR A 44 -94.05 -27.84 -57.27
CA THR A 44 -94.75 -28.54 -58.35
C THR A 44 -94.44 -30.04 -58.41
N MET A 45 -93.43 -30.54 -57.69
CA MET A 45 -93.07 -31.97 -57.70
C MET A 45 -93.84 -32.79 -56.68
N LYS A 46 -94.34 -33.95 -57.10
CA LYS A 46 -94.93 -34.96 -56.20
C LYS A 46 -93.84 -35.69 -55.42
N LEU A 47 -94.17 -36.11 -54.20
CA LEU A 47 -93.26 -36.79 -53.27
C LEU A 47 -92.64 -38.06 -53.88
N ASP A 48 -93.42 -38.81 -54.67
CA ASP A 48 -92.98 -40.07 -55.29
C ASP A 48 -91.89 -39.85 -56.34
N GLU A 49 -92.02 -38.82 -57.17
CA GLU A 49 -91.01 -38.47 -58.19
C GLU A 49 -89.69 -38.03 -57.55
N ARG A 50 -89.76 -37.44 -56.36
CA ARG A 50 -88.58 -37.07 -55.58
C ARG A 50 -87.87 -38.28 -55.00
N MET A 51 -88.64 -39.23 -54.44
CA MET A 51 -88.09 -40.46 -53.91
C MET A 51 -87.42 -41.28 -55.02
N ASP A 52 -88.06 -41.36 -56.19
CA ASP A 52 -87.49 -42.06 -57.36
C ASP A 52 -86.18 -41.43 -57.84
N ARG A 53 -86.07 -40.09 -57.88
CA ARG A 53 -84.78 -39.42 -58.17
C ARG A 53 -83.70 -39.74 -57.13
N LEU A 54 -84.06 -39.78 -55.84
CA LEU A 54 -83.12 -40.08 -54.76
C LEU A 54 -82.65 -41.54 -54.82
N CYS A 55 -83.56 -42.48 -55.07
CA CYS A 55 -83.21 -43.90 -55.25
C CYS A 55 -82.29 -44.09 -56.45
N ARG A 56 -82.61 -43.51 -57.61
CA ARG A 56 -81.75 -43.58 -58.81
C ARG A 56 -80.36 -42.98 -58.58
N TYR A 57 -80.25 -41.95 -57.74
CA TYR A 57 -78.96 -41.34 -57.38
C TYR A 57 -78.06 -42.32 -56.61
N PHE A 58 -78.63 -43.11 -55.68
CA PHE A 58 -77.88 -44.11 -54.92
C PHE A 58 -77.68 -45.42 -55.67
N ASP A 59 -78.64 -45.85 -56.50
CA ASP A 59 -78.55 -47.11 -57.26
C ASP A 59 -77.50 -47.04 -58.38
N SER A 60 -77.27 -45.85 -58.94
CA SER A 60 -76.29 -45.66 -60.02
C SER A 60 -74.85 -45.53 -59.53
N ARG A 61 -74.61 -45.42 -58.22
CA ARG A 61 -73.28 -45.15 -57.66
C ARG A 61 -72.88 -46.16 -56.60
N ASN A 62 -71.72 -46.79 -56.78
CA ASN A 62 -71.15 -47.64 -55.75
C ASN A 62 -70.60 -46.77 -54.60
N PHE A 63 -71.20 -46.91 -53.41
CA PHE A 63 -70.84 -46.14 -52.22
C PHE A 63 -69.34 -46.19 -51.89
N TRP A 64 -68.71 -47.36 -51.94
CA TRP A 64 -67.30 -47.53 -51.58
C TRP A 64 -66.36 -46.87 -52.58
N GLN A 65 -66.71 -46.93 -53.87
CA GLN A 65 -65.95 -46.27 -54.93
C GLN A 65 -66.03 -44.76 -54.79
N GLU A 66 -67.23 -44.20 -54.57
CA GLU A 66 -67.40 -42.76 -54.38
C GLU A 66 -66.75 -42.25 -53.11
N ALA A 67 -66.83 -43.00 -52.01
CA ALA A 67 -66.14 -42.68 -50.76
C ALA A 67 -64.62 -42.64 -50.96
N GLY A 68 -64.05 -43.64 -51.65
CA GLY A 68 -62.62 -43.69 -51.97
C GLY A 68 -62.17 -42.51 -52.84
N ILE A 69 -62.95 -42.15 -53.86
CA ILE A 69 -62.66 -40.99 -54.71
C ILE A 69 -62.74 -39.69 -53.90
N ASN A 70 -63.73 -39.53 -53.02
CA ASN A 70 -63.83 -38.35 -52.14
C ASN A 70 -62.60 -38.23 -51.22
N VAL A 71 -62.12 -39.33 -50.65
CA VAL A 71 -60.90 -39.35 -49.84
C VAL A 71 -59.67 -38.97 -50.68
N ALA A 72 -59.53 -39.50 -51.89
CA ALA A 72 -58.42 -39.16 -52.79
C ALA A 72 -58.42 -37.65 -53.15
N PHE A 73 -59.58 -37.08 -53.48
CA PHE A 73 -59.71 -35.64 -53.72
C PHE A 73 -59.42 -34.80 -52.47
N ALA A 74 -59.83 -35.26 -51.28
CA ALA A 74 -59.54 -34.56 -50.02
C ALA A 74 -58.02 -34.52 -49.73
N ILE A 75 -57.32 -35.64 -49.97
CA ILE A 75 -55.85 -35.70 -49.86
C ILE A 75 -55.21 -34.75 -50.90
N GLY A 76 -55.67 -34.78 -52.15
CA GLY A 76 -55.19 -33.88 -53.20
C GLY A 76 -55.38 -32.40 -52.83
N ALA A 77 -56.56 -32.04 -52.33
CA ALA A 77 -56.87 -30.68 -51.87
C ALA A 77 -55.96 -30.24 -50.71
N MET A 78 -55.65 -31.14 -49.76
CA MET A 78 -54.68 -30.85 -48.70
C MET A 78 -53.27 -30.60 -49.26
N ILE A 79 -52.80 -31.44 -50.20
CA ILE A 79 -51.50 -31.27 -50.85
C ILE A 79 -51.43 -29.90 -51.54
N VAL A 80 -52.45 -29.54 -52.32
CA VAL A 80 -52.54 -28.24 -52.99
C VAL A 80 -52.53 -27.10 -51.97
N GLY A 81 -53.26 -27.24 -50.86
CA GLY A 81 -53.25 -26.28 -49.75
C GLY A 81 -51.87 -26.07 -49.15
N TYR A 82 -51.12 -27.15 -48.91
CA TYR A 82 -49.74 -27.07 -48.42
C TYR A 82 -48.79 -26.43 -49.43
N ILE A 83 -48.93 -26.76 -50.71
CA ILE A 83 -48.16 -26.11 -51.78
C ILE A 83 -48.46 -24.61 -51.81
N LEU A 84 -49.73 -24.21 -51.69
CA LEU A 84 -50.12 -22.80 -51.66
C LEU A 84 -49.55 -22.05 -50.44
N LEU A 85 -49.51 -22.70 -49.27
CA LEU A 85 -48.85 -22.16 -48.09
C LEU A 85 -47.34 -21.99 -48.31
N LEU A 86 -46.69 -22.97 -48.95
CA LEU A 86 -45.27 -22.90 -49.28
C LEU A 86 -44.99 -21.78 -50.28
N VAL A 87 -45.83 -21.62 -51.30
CA VAL A 87 -45.75 -20.53 -52.29
C VAL A 87 -45.95 -19.19 -51.60
N THR A 88 -46.94 -19.07 -50.72
CA THR A 88 -47.17 -17.83 -49.95
C THR A 88 -45.94 -17.48 -49.12
N ARG A 89 -45.37 -18.45 -48.41
CA ARG A 89 -44.15 -18.24 -47.61
C ARG A 89 -42.97 -17.85 -48.48
N TRP A 90 -42.76 -18.57 -49.58
CA TRP A 90 -41.71 -18.27 -50.54
C TRP A 90 -41.87 -16.86 -51.11
N LEU A 91 -43.09 -16.45 -51.43
CA LEU A 91 -43.42 -15.14 -51.96
C LEU A 91 -43.17 -14.04 -50.92
N SER A 92 -43.61 -14.22 -49.67
CA SER A 92 -43.32 -13.28 -48.56
C SER A 92 -41.82 -13.11 -48.36
N THR A 93 -41.08 -14.21 -48.29
CA THR A 93 -39.61 -14.18 -48.18
C THR A 93 -38.99 -13.51 -49.42
N PHE A 94 -39.46 -13.79 -50.62
CA PHE A 94 -38.98 -13.15 -51.84
C PHE A 94 -39.20 -11.63 -51.81
N PHE A 95 -40.36 -11.17 -51.36
CA PHE A 95 -40.65 -9.75 -51.20
C PHE A 95 -39.72 -9.10 -50.15
N GLU A 96 -39.56 -9.72 -48.99
CA GLU A 96 -38.69 -9.21 -47.91
C GLU A 96 -37.22 -9.11 -48.36
N TYR A 97 -36.68 -10.15 -48.98
CA TYR A 97 -35.26 -10.20 -49.33
C TYR A 97 -34.92 -9.52 -50.65
N ARG A 98 -35.86 -9.40 -51.60
CA ARG A 98 -35.56 -8.91 -52.95
C ARG A 98 -36.28 -7.62 -53.28
N LEU A 99 -37.57 -7.48 -52.93
CA LEU A 99 -38.33 -6.29 -53.27
C LEU A 99 -38.10 -5.16 -52.27
N THR A 100 -38.11 -5.44 -50.97
CA THR A 100 -37.88 -4.42 -49.92
C THR A 100 -36.55 -3.68 -50.13
N PRO A 101 -35.38 -4.33 -50.33
CA PRO A 101 -34.15 -3.56 -50.58
C PRO A 101 -34.16 -2.83 -51.93
N TYR A 102 -34.89 -3.32 -52.94
CA TYR A 102 -34.99 -2.66 -54.24
C TYR A 102 -35.86 -1.40 -54.17
N VAL A 103 -37.00 -1.47 -53.47
CA VAL A 103 -37.89 -0.34 -53.22
C VAL A 103 -37.22 0.66 -52.30
N VAL A 104 -36.57 0.23 -51.21
CA VAL A 104 -35.78 1.11 -50.34
C VAL A 104 -34.63 1.76 -51.11
N ARG A 105 -33.90 1.04 -51.97
CA ARG A 105 -32.84 1.66 -52.79
C ARG A 105 -33.38 2.75 -53.73
N THR A 106 -34.62 2.61 -54.20
CA THR A 106 -35.23 3.52 -55.20
C THR A 106 -36.00 4.67 -54.55
N ALA A 107 -36.68 4.43 -53.42
CA ALA A 107 -37.46 5.42 -52.70
C ALA A 107 -36.61 6.28 -51.76
N ASP A 108 -35.46 5.74 -51.31
CA ASP A 108 -34.83 6.14 -50.06
C ASP A 108 -33.39 6.64 -50.27
N SER A 109 -33.05 7.17 -51.45
CA SER A 109 -31.76 7.84 -51.65
C SER A 109 -31.57 9.04 -50.70
N ASN A 110 -32.66 9.59 -50.13
CA ASN A 110 -32.61 10.64 -49.11
C ASN A 110 -32.75 10.11 -47.66
N LEU A 111 -33.55 9.07 -47.40
CA LEU A 111 -33.84 8.57 -46.04
C LEU A 111 -32.85 7.48 -45.57
N VAL A 112 -32.27 6.69 -46.48
CA VAL A 112 -31.16 5.76 -46.16
C VAL A 112 -29.92 6.52 -45.71
N ILE A 113 -29.71 7.73 -46.22
CA ILE A 113 -28.61 8.61 -45.76
C ILE A 113 -28.88 9.07 -44.33
N GLU A 114 -30.14 9.35 -43.97
CA GLU A 114 -30.50 9.79 -42.61
C GLU A 114 -30.38 8.66 -41.58
N LYS A 115 -30.86 7.45 -41.92
CA LYS A 115 -30.69 6.28 -41.04
C LYS A 115 -29.22 5.88 -40.88
N ARG A 116 -28.42 5.88 -41.96
CA ARG A 116 -26.97 5.63 -41.84
C ARG A 116 -26.28 6.67 -40.96
N ARG A 117 -26.62 7.96 -41.11
CA ARG A 117 -26.08 9.01 -40.24
C ARG A 117 -26.53 8.85 -38.79
N PHE A 118 -27.74 8.37 -38.55
CA PHE A 118 -28.23 8.06 -37.21
C PHE A 118 -27.48 6.87 -36.60
N ASP A 119 -27.38 5.76 -37.33
CA ASP A 119 -26.66 4.56 -36.86
C ASP A 119 -25.17 4.85 -36.64
N ASP A 120 -24.53 5.66 -37.48
CA ASP A 120 -23.15 6.12 -37.30
C ASP A 120 -23.00 7.00 -36.05
N LYS A 121 -23.96 7.91 -35.80
CA LYS A 121 -23.97 8.73 -34.57
C LYS A 121 -24.19 7.88 -33.33
N VAL A 122 -25.08 6.90 -33.39
CA VAL A 122 -25.30 5.96 -32.27
C VAL A 122 -24.03 5.16 -32.00
N LYS A 123 -23.34 4.68 -33.04
CA LYS A 123 -22.07 3.99 -32.90
C LYS A 123 -20.97 4.89 -32.31
N GLN A 124 -20.88 6.15 -32.75
CA GLN A 124 -19.95 7.12 -32.18
C GLN A 124 -20.27 7.44 -30.71
N LEU A 125 -21.56 7.50 -30.34
CA LEU A 125 -21.97 7.67 -28.95
C LEU A 125 -21.56 6.48 -28.10
N PHE A 126 -21.79 5.26 -28.57
CA PHE A 126 -21.34 4.05 -27.86
C PHE A 126 -19.82 4.01 -27.69
N GLN A 127 -19.07 4.35 -28.75
CA GLN A 127 -17.60 4.43 -28.65
C GLN A 127 -17.15 5.49 -27.64
N LYS A 128 -17.78 6.67 -27.66
CA LYS A 128 -17.48 7.72 -26.68
C LYS A 128 -17.86 7.35 -25.25
N THR A 129 -18.95 6.61 -25.05
CA THR A 129 -19.31 6.15 -23.70
C THR A 129 -18.32 5.14 -23.18
N ASP A 130 -17.88 4.19 -24.02
CA ASP A 130 -16.86 3.21 -23.65
C ASP A 130 -15.50 3.88 -23.37
N GLU A 131 -15.10 4.88 -24.17
CA GLU A 131 -13.90 5.69 -23.93
C GLU A 131 -13.99 6.45 -22.60
N LEU A 132 -15.14 7.08 -22.31
CA LEU A 132 -15.35 7.84 -21.09
C LEU A 132 -15.39 6.94 -19.84
N GLU A 133 -15.93 5.73 -19.97
CA GLU A 133 -15.91 4.73 -18.90
C GLU A 133 -14.48 4.27 -18.59
N LYS A 134 -13.67 4.00 -19.62
CA LYS A 134 -12.23 3.70 -19.44
C LYS A 134 -11.46 4.87 -18.82
N GLU A 135 -11.70 6.10 -19.27
CA GLU A 135 -11.08 7.28 -18.67
C GLU A 135 -11.48 7.46 -17.19
N ARG A 136 -12.70 7.09 -16.82
CA ARG A 136 -13.14 7.12 -15.42
C ARG A 136 -12.42 6.07 -14.58
N GLU A 137 -12.31 4.84 -15.08
CA GLU A 137 -11.56 3.77 -14.42
C GLU A 137 -10.09 4.18 -14.22
N GLU A 138 -9.43 4.69 -15.26
CA GLU A 138 -8.05 5.18 -15.17
C GLU A 138 -7.91 6.35 -14.19
N ASN A 139 -8.86 7.28 -14.17
CA ASN A 139 -8.83 8.42 -13.25
C ASN A 139 -9.05 7.99 -11.79
N ASP A 140 -9.92 7.01 -11.54
CA ASP A 140 -10.12 6.47 -10.21
C ASP A 140 -8.89 5.68 -9.73
N GLU A 141 -8.24 4.89 -10.60
CA GLU A 141 -6.94 4.28 -10.29
C GLU A 141 -5.87 5.34 -9.98
N LEU A 142 -5.82 6.43 -10.76
CA LEU A 142 -4.87 7.52 -10.53
C LEU A 142 -5.15 8.23 -9.21
N LYS A 143 -6.42 8.44 -8.83
CA LYS A 143 -6.78 9.01 -7.52
C LYS A 143 -6.34 8.10 -6.38
N ASP A 144 -6.52 6.79 -6.51
CA ASP A 144 -6.10 5.83 -5.51
C ASP A 144 -4.57 5.84 -5.35
N LYS A 145 -3.83 5.76 -6.46
CA LYS A 145 -2.36 5.90 -6.46
C LYS A 145 -1.90 7.22 -5.86
N ASN A 146 -2.59 8.33 -6.15
CA ASN A 146 -2.25 9.64 -5.61
C ASN A 146 -2.56 9.73 -4.09
N ALA A 147 -3.63 9.09 -3.63
CA ALA A 147 -3.93 8.97 -2.21
C ALA A 147 -2.88 8.12 -1.46
N GLU A 148 -2.42 7.03 -2.06
CA GLU A 148 -1.32 6.22 -1.53
C GLU A 148 0.00 6.99 -1.47
N LEU A 149 0.38 7.68 -2.55
CA LEU A 149 1.56 8.54 -2.59
C LEU A 149 1.48 9.66 -1.56
N LYS A 150 0.32 10.26 -1.36
CA LYS A 150 0.12 11.28 -0.32
C LYS A 150 0.30 10.70 1.09
N LYS A 151 -0.19 9.49 1.35
CA LYS A 151 0.07 8.78 2.63
C LYS A 151 1.56 8.47 2.80
N ALA A 152 2.23 8.02 1.74
CA ALA A 152 3.66 7.74 1.78
C ALA A 152 4.47 9.01 2.05
N ASN A 153 4.16 10.13 1.38
CA ASN A 153 4.80 11.42 1.62
C ASN A 153 4.58 11.92 3.05
N LEU A 154 3.36 11.81 3.59
CA LEU A 154 3.09 12.17 4.99
C LEU A 154 3.91 11.32 5.96
N LYS A 155 4.05 10.03 5.69
CA LYS A 155 4.90 9.15 6.50
C LYS A 155 6.38 9.56 6.40
N LEU A 156 6.84 9.89 5.20
CA LEU A 156 8.23 10.31 4.97
C LEU A 156 8.54 11.66 5.61
N GLU A 157 7.58 12.60 5.61
CA GLU A 157 7.66 13.86 6.36
C GLU A 157 7.73 13.62 7.88
N TYR A 158 6.95 12.67 8.40
CA TYR A 158 7.01 12.29 9.80
C TYR A 158 8.37 11.68 10.15
N ASP A 159 8.84 10.72 9.36
CA ASP A 159 10.14 10.06 9.54
C ASP A 159 11.29 11.08 9.45
N LEU A 160 11.22 12.04 8.51
CA LEU A 160 12.19 13.15 8.39
C LEU A 160 12.18 14.07 9.61
N LYS A 161 10.99 14.37 10.14
CA LYS A 161 10.86 15.20 11.34
C LYS A 161 11.46 14.48 12.55
N GLU A 162 11.14 13.20 12.73
CA GLU A 162 11.72 12.36 13.79
C GLU A 162 13.24 12.30 13.67
N MET A 163 13.77 12.04 12.46
CA MET A 163 15.22 12.08 12.21
C MET A 163 15.84 13.45 12.51
N SER A 164 15.15 14.54 12.18
CA SER A 164 15.65 15.90 12.44
C SER A 164 15.71 16.20 13.95
N GLU A 165 14.72 15.73 14.71
CA GLU A 165 14.70 15.86 16.18
C GLU A 165 15.85 15.05 16.80
N VAL A 166 16.05 13.81 16.33
CA VAL A 166 17.20 12.98 16.74
C VAL A 166 18.54 13.64 16.38
N HIS A 167 18.66 14.22 15.19
CA HIS A 167 19.87 14.93 14.78
C HIS A 167 20.12 16.20 15.61
N VAL A 168 19.07 16.95 15.96
CA VAL A 168 19.19 18.13 16.83
C VAL A 168 19.63 17.71 18.23
N ASP A 169 19.06 16.63 18.77
CA ASP A 169 19.45 16.11 20.09
C ASP A 169 20.88 15.56 20.09
N ALA A 170 21.27 14.80 19.06
CA ALA A 170 22.64 14.33 18.88
C ALA A 170 23.63 15.51 18.75
N ASN A 171 23.27 16.55 17.99
CA ASN A 171 24.11 17.73 17.84
C ASN A 171 24.20 18.54 19.15
N LYS A 172 23.11 18.61 19.92
CA LYS A 172 23.10 19.25 21.25
C LYS A 172 23.97 18.49 22.25
N GLN A 173 23.96 17.16 22.22
CA GLN A 173 24.87 16.32 23.02
C GLN A 173 26.32 16.49 22.58
N HIS A 174 26.59 16.57 21.28
CA HIS A 174 27.92 16.83 20.74
C HIS A 174 28.44 18.22 21.14
N LEU A 175 27.59 19.25 21.11
CA LEU A 175 27.94 20.59 21.58
C LEU A 175 28.20 20.64 23.09
N LYS A 176 27.40 19.92 23.91
CA LYS A 176 27.62 19.81 25.35
C LYS A 176 28.96 19.14 25.66
N SER A 177 29.23 18.00 25.02
CA SER A 177 30.52 17.31 25.20
C SER A 177 31.69 18.20 24.75
N GLN A 178 31.60 18.90 23.61
CA GLN A 178 32.64 19.87 23.23
C GLN A 178 32.83 21.01 24.24
N ALA A 179 31.74 21.55 24.82
CA ALA A 179 31.82 22.59 25.84
C ALA A 179 32.50 22.08 27.12
N GLU A 180 32.15 20.87 27.58
CA GLU A 180 32.80 20.21 28.72
C GLU A 180 34.29 19.95 28.47
N TYR A 181 34.67 19.54 27.25
CA TYR A 181 36.08 19.39 26.86
C TYR A 181 36.83 20.72 26.94
N LYS A 182 36.26 21.82 26.40
CA LYS A 182 36.87 23.15 26.45
C LYS A 182 36.94 23.70 27.88
N GLU A 183 35.95 23.43 28.72
CA GLU A 183 35.96 23.83 30.13
C GLU A 183 37.06 23.10 30.90
N LYS A 184 37.21 21.79 30.67
CA LYS A 184 38.31 21.00 31.23
C LYS A 184 39.67 21.51 30.73
N GLU A 185 39.79 21.83 29.45
CA GLU A 185 41.03 22.37 28.88
C GLU A 185 41.38 23.74 29.47
N ALA A 186 40.41 24.64 29.63
CA ALA A 186 40.59 25.95 30.27
C ALA A 186 40.93 25.82 31.76
N ALA A 187 40.30 24.89 32.48
CA ALA A 187 40.62 24.58 33.87
C ALA A 187 42.05 24.06 34.00
N ASN A 188 42.46 23.14 33.12
CA ASN A 188 43.82 22.62 33.07
C ASN A 188 44.83 23.73 32.74
N HIS A 189 44.53 24.60 31.77
CA HIS A 189 45.40 25.73 31.43
C HIS A 189 45.56 26.72 32.61
N LYS A 190 44.46 27.00 33.34
CA LYS A 190 44.49 27.84 34.54
C LYS A 190 45.30 27.21 35.67
N VAL A 191 45.24 25.89 35.83
CA VAL A 191 46.09 25.15 36.76
C VAL A 191 47.55 25.28 36.36
N GLU A 192 47.86 25.16 35.06
CA GLU A 192 49.24 25.25 34.56
C GLU A 192 49.83 26.67 34.74
N LEU A 193 49.06 27.71 34.43
CA LEU A 193 49.45 29.11 34.71
C LEU A 193 49.70 29.34 36.22
N ARG A 194 48.88 28.73 37.10
CA ARG A 194 49.12 28.80 38.54
C ARG A 194 50.42 28.11 38.92
N LYS A 195 50.69 26.91 38.40
CA LYS A 195 51.97 26.22 38.63
C LYS A 195 53.15 27.07 38.18
N GLU A 196 53.11 27.64 36.99
CA GLU A 196 54.18 28.52 36.49
C GLU A 196 54.38 29.76 37.36
N SER A 197 53.28 30.40 37.80
CA SER A 197 53.37 31.57 38.69
C SER A 197 54.01 31.22 40.04
N ILE A 198 53.69 30.06 40.62
CA ILE A 198 54.29 29.55 41.85
C ILE A 198 55.77 29.23 41.64
N VAL A 199 56.12 28.55 40.54
CA VAL A 199 57.52 28.26 40.19
C VAL A 199 58.33 29.55 40.04
N ASN A 200 57.78 30.57 39.40
CA ASN A 200 58.44 31.88 39.24
C ASN A 200 58.59 32.63 40.58
N LEU A 201 57.58 32.59 41.45
CA LEU A 201 57.65 33.14 42.81
C LEU A 201 58.75 32.45 43.63
N VAL A 202 58.78 31.12 43.59
CA VAL A 202 59.80 30.33 44.28
C VAL A 202 61.20 30.63 43.72
N LYS A 203 61.33 30.74 42.40
CA LYS A 203 62.60 31.09 41.75
C LYS A 203 63.09 32.48 42.16
N TYR A 204 62.17 33.45 42.27
CA TYR A 204 62.47 34.80 42.75
C TYR A 204 62.91 34.81 44.22
N GLU A 205 62.20 34.09 45.10
CA GLU A 205 62.58 33.98 46.51
C GLU A 205 63.90 33.22 46.71
N MET A 206 64.20 32.19 45.90
CA MET A 206 65.48 31.48 45.93
C MET A 206 66.66 32.36 45.46
N THR A 207 66.43 33.36 44.61
CA THR A 207 67.47 34.33 44.21
C THR A 207 67.71 35.45 45.23
N ASN A 208 66.84 35.63 46.24
CA ASN A 208 66.96 36.66 47.28
C ASN A 208 66.81 36.04 48.70
N PRO A 209 67.86 35.37 49.22
CA PRO A 209 67.78 34.56 50.44
C PRO A 209 67.51 35.32 51.74
N ASN A 210 67.56 36.65 51.76
CA ASN A 210 67.43 37.46 52.98
C ASN A 210 65.97 37.86 53.32
N GLN A 211 64.98 37.47 52.51
CA GLN A 211 63.56 37.79 52.72
C GLN A 211 62.62 36.63 52.33
N VAL A 212 62.96 35.39 52.71
CA VAL A 212 62.06 34.26 52.46
C VAL A 212 60.81 34.41 53.32
N ASN A 213 59.64 34.53 52.68
CA ASN A 213 58.38 34.60 53.39
C ASN A 213 57.99 33.18 53.83
N PRO A 214 57.91 32.88 55.15
CA PRO A 214 57.62 31.53 55.63
C PRO A 214 56.28 30.99 55.12
N LEU A 215 55.33 31.86 54.75
CA LEU A 215 54.07 31.46 54.15
C LEU A 215 54.25 30.87 52.75
N ALA A 216 55.13 31.46 51.92
CA ALA A 216 55.40 31.00 50.56
C ALA A 216 56.10 29.63 50.56
N LEU A 217 57.02 29.43 51.50
CA LEU A 217 57.70 28.14 51.70
C LEU A 217 56.73 27.04 52.16
N SER A 218 55.80 27.35 53.08
CA SER A 218 54.79 26.39 53.55
C SER A 218 53.83 25.95 52.43
N ALA A 219 53.39 26.89 51.59
CA ALA A 219 52.53 26.59 50.44
C ALA A 219 53.25 25.72 49.39
N PHE A 220 54.55 25.96 49.19
CA PHE A 220 55.39 25.16 48.30
C PHE A 220 55.58 23.73 48.80
N ILE A 221 55.84 23.54 50.09
CA ILE A 221 55.96 22.21 50.72
C ILE A 221 54.64 21.45 50.61
N GLN A 222 53.50 22.12 50.83
CA GLN A 222 52.19 21.50 50.73
C GLN A 222 51.85 21.06 49.29
N LEU A 223 52.26 21.82 48.27
CA LEU A 223 52.11 21.45 46.86
C LEU A 223 52.92 20.21 46.45
N ILE A 224 54.09 20.02 47.06
CA ILE A 224 54.92 18.83 46.85
C ILE A 224 54.30 17.63 47.59
N SER A 225 53.85 17.82 48.83
CA SER A 225 53.20 16.78 49.66
C SER A 225 51.91 16.24 49.03
N ASP A 226 51.12 17.10 48.41
CA ASP A 226 49.88 16.72 47.72
C ASP A 226 50.13 15.96 46.39
N GLY A 227 51.39 15.76 45.99
CA GLY A 227 51.75 15.16 44.69
C GLY A 227 51.39 16.04 43.48
N LYS A 228 50.98 17.29 43.70
CA LYS A 228 50.54 18.23 42.66
C LYS A 228 51.70 18.92 41.93
N LEU A 229 52.92 18.82 42.46
CA LEU A 229 54.16 19.30 41.86
C LEU A 229 55.22 18.19 41.81
N SER A 230 55.53 17.67 40.61
CA SER A 230 56.68 16.78 40.41
C SER A 230 57.92 17.63 40.13
N ILE A 231 58.65 17.99 41.17
CA ILE A 231 59.92 18.72 41.01
C ILE A 231 61.03 17.69 40.78
N GLY A 232 61.72 17.78 39.65
CA GLY A 232 62.90 16.95 39.41
C GLY A 232 63.94 17.14 40.52
N ARG A 233 64.53 16.03 41.02
CA ARG A 233 65.49 15.98 42.14
C ARG A 233 66.53 17.11 42.18
N ASN A 234 66.93 17.64 41.02
CA ASN A 234 67.93 18.69 40.89
C ASN A 234 67.53 20.05 41.49
N ILE A 235 66.24 20.41 41.53
CA ILE A 235 65.82 21.73 42.05
C ILE A 235 65.74 21.71 43.59
N LEU A 236 65.26 20.61 44.18
CA LEU A 236 65.20 20.46 45.64
C LEU A 236 66.61 20.46 46.26
N ASN A 237 67.56 19.78 45.60
CA ASN A 237 68.94 19.70 46.06
C ASN A 237 69.73 21.01 45.90
N GLN A 238 69.35 21.90 44.98
CA GLN A 238 70.08 23.18 44.79
C GLN A 238 69.51 24.33 45.63
N GLY A 239 68.22 24.33 45.96
CA GLY A 239 67.57 25.43 46.69
C GLY A 239 67.61 25.29 48.22
N ILE A 240 67.33 24.09 48.74
CA ILE A 240 67.17 23.86 50.20
C ILE A 240 68.52 23.59 50.88
N LEU A 241 69.42 22.87 50.20
CA LEU A 241 70.74 22.57 50.78
C LEU A 241 71.69 23.78 50.80
N ARG A 242 71.41 24.84 50.01
CA ARG A 242 72.29 26.00 49.92
C ARG A 242 71.87 27.19 50.79
N SER A 243 70.60 27.28 51.17
CA SER A 243 70.08 28.40 51.96
C SER A 243 70.02 28.14 53.47
N HIS A 244 70.07 26.88 53.92
CA HIS A 244 69.93 26.52 55.34
C HIS A 244 71.05 25.66 55.93
N PHE A 245 72.10 25.39 55.16
CA PHE A 245 73.26 24.65 55.65
C PHE A 245 74.55 25.37 55.25
N GLU A 246 75.01 26.30 56.09
CA GLU A 246 76.45 26.34 56.39
C GLU A 246 76.73 25.12 57.28
N LEU A 247 76.82 23.94 56.67
CA LEU A 247 77.34 22.76 57.37
C LEU A 247 78.86 22.92 57.47
N ASN A 248 79.34 23.09 58.69
CA ASN A 248 80.71 22.76 59.04
C ASN A 248 80.98 21.29 58.67
N GLU A 249 82.17 21.01 58.15
CA GLU A 249 82.63 19.72 57.59
C GLU A 249 82.54 18.48 58.51
N SER A 250 81.96 18.56 59.70
CA SER A 250 81.92 17.47 60.68
C SER A 250 80.61 16.66 60.74
N GLU A 251 79.53 17.04 60.04
CA GLU A 251 78.23 16.34 60.13
C GLU A 251 77.81 15.54 58.88
N SER A 252 78.67 15.49 57.85
CA SER A 252 78.48 14.67 56.64
C SER A 252 78.37 13.16 56.93
N SER A 253 79.01 12.70 58.02
CA SER A 253 79.06 11.28 58.40
C SER A 253 77.74 10.70 58.93
N TYR A 254 76.73 11.52 59.25
CA TYR A 254 75.45 11.02 59.77
C TYR A 254 74.42 10.69 58.66
N PHE A 255 74.63 11.19 57.44
CA PHE A 255 73.67 11.06 56.34
C PHE A 255 73.93 9.87 55.39
N GLU A 256 75.14 9.28 55.40
CA GLU A 256 75.41 8.02 54.68
C GLU A 256 74.70 6.81 55.33
N GLY A 257 74.35 6.88 56.62
CA GLY A 257 73.66 5.81 57.34
C GLY A 257 72.16 5.66 57.03
N LEU A 258 71.55 6.64 56.36
CA LEU A 258 70.11 6.66 56.06
C LEU A 258 69.75 6.22 54.63
N GLY A 259 70.72 5.74 53.84
CA GLY A 259 70.48 5.07 52.55
C GLY A 259 69.92 5.95 51.41
N LEU A 260 69.99 7.29 51.53
CA LEU A 260 69.40 8.22 50.55
C LEU A 260 70.35 8.63 49.41
N VAL A 261 71.52 8.00 49.29
CA VAL A 261 72.43 8.17 48.15
C VAL A 261 72.86 6.79 47.65
N GLN A 262 72.35 6.38 46.49
CA GLN A 262 72.97 5.31 45.70
C GLN A 262 73.47 5.86 44.36
N PRO A 263 74.61 5.34 43.85
CA PRO A 263 75.18 5.78 42.59
C PRO A 263 74.42 5.19 41.40
N TYR A 264 74.42 5.96 40.31
CA TYR A 264 73.87 5.69 38.98
C TYR A 264 73.90 4.21 38.55
N ARG A 265 72.72 3.64 38.27
CA ARG A 265 72.57 2.41 37.48
C ARG A 265 71.34 2.47 36.55
N HIS A 266 71.48 1.83 35.40
CA HIS A 266 70.56 1.83 34.26
C HIS A 266 69.26 1.05 34.51
N ARG A 267 68.17 1.64 33.99
CA ARG A 267 66.93 1.08 33.38
C ARG A 267 66.08 0.02 34.10
N ASP A 268 64.78 0.25 33.95
CA ASP A 268 63.63 -0.64 34.02
C ASP A 268 63.34 -1.28 35.39
N GLU A 269 62.46 -0.63 36.17
CA GLU A 269 61.33 -1.26 36.87
C GLU A 269 60.54 -0.20 37.67
N GLU A 270 59.22 -0.34 37.61
CA GLU A 270 58.24 0.42 38.40
C GLU A 270 58.43 0.09 39.87
N ASP A 271 58.96 1.03 40.66
CA ASP A 271 58.77 1.01 42.11
C ASP A 271 58.54 2.43 42.61
N GLY A 272 57.28 2.71 42.95
CA GLY A 272 56.85 3.95 43.57
C GLY A 272 57.39 4.05 45.00
N TYR A 273 58.29 4.99 45.25
CA TYR A 273 58.60 5.40 46.62
C TYR A 273 57.41 6.17 47.17
N THR A 274 56.82 5.67 48.25
CA THR A 274 55.71 6.32 48.94
C THR A 274 56.16 7.64 49.57
N LEU A 275 55.34 8.67 49.37
CA LEU A 275 55.45 10.05 49.89
C LEU A 275 55.64 10.14 51.42
N THR A 276 55.47 9.02 52.14
CA THR A 276 55.53 8.90 53.60
C THR A 276 56.92 9.22 54.19
N SER A 277 58.01 8.97 53.46
CA SER A 277 59.38 9.16 53.98
C SER A 277 59.79 10.63 54.09
N ILE A 278 59.30 11.49 53.19
CA ILE A 278 59.61 12.94 53.19
C ILE A 278 58.75 13.68 54.24
N GLY A 279 57.48 13.28 54.38
CA GLY A 279 56.60 13.82 55.43
C GLY A 279 57.15 13.57 56.84
N HIS A 280 57.69 12.37 57.09
CA HIS A 280 58.24 12.02 58.39
C HIS A 280 59.54 12.79 58.72
N TYR A 281 60.39 13.05 57.72
CA TYR A 281 61.61 13.85 57.91
C TYR A 281 61.33 15.32 58.26
N LEU A 282 60.30 15.91 57.66
CA LEU A 282 59.91 17.30 57.95
C LEU A 282 59.21 17.42 59.32
N GLN A 283 58.43 16.42 59.70
CA GLN A 283 57.74 16.37 61.00
C GLN A 283 58.73 16.22 62.16
N LEU A 284 59.83 15.48 61.97
CA LEU A 284 60.89 15.30 62.97
C LEU A 284 61.78 16.53 63.13
N ASN A 285 62.08 17.26 62.05
CA ASN A 285 63.06 18.35 62.08
C ASN A 285 62.46 19.76 62.22
N PHE A 286 61.16 19.95 61.95
CA PHE A 286 60.52 21.28 62.00
C PHE A 286 59.16 21.30 62.74
N PRO A 287 59.06 20.77 63.99
CA PRO A 287 57.79 20.60 64.69
C PRO A 287 57.07 21.92 65.03
N HIS A 288 57.80 23.05 65.11
CA HIS A 288 57.21 24.34 65.45
C HIS A 288 56.38 24.97 64.32
N TYR A 289 56.61 24.58 63.07
CA TYR A 289 55.89 25.15 61.91
C TYR A 289 54.55 24.46 61.64
N LEU A 290 54.37 23.21 62.08
CA LEU A 290 53.12 22.46 61.92
C LEU A 290 52.07 22.81 62.98
N LYS A 291 52.46 23.42 64.11
CA LYS A 291 51.55 23.73 65.23
C LYS A 291 50.57 24.88 64.92
N ASN A 292 50.82 25.68 63.88
CA ASN A 292 49.93 26.76 63.43
C ASN A 292 49.05 26.36 62.24
N ALA A 293 49.23 25.16 61.69
CA ALA A 293 48.28 24.57 60.77
C ALA A 293 47.30 23.74 61.62
N ASN A 294 46.12 24.30 61.92
CA ASN A 294 45.00 23.54 62.47
C ASN A 294 44.62 22.45 61.45
N ILE A 295 45.26 21.29 61.57
CA ILE A 295 44.85 20.05 60.92
C ILE A 295 43.92 19.40 61.94
N GLU A 296 42.64 19.77 61.90
CA GLU A 296 41.60 18.92 62.46
C GLU A 296 41.50 17.70 61.55
N ASP A 297 41.78 16.53 62.13
CA ASP A 297 41.49 15.22 61.58
C ASP A 297 40.04 15.16 61.10
N ASN A 298 39.83 15.15 59.78
CA ASN A 298 38.61 14.61 59.21
C ASN A 298 38.96 13.28 58.55
N ASN A 299 38.45 12.24 59.20
CA ASN A 299 38.42 10.84 58.80
C ASN A 299 38.16 10.67 57.29
N PHE A 300 39.06 9.92 56.64
CA PHE A 300 38.76 9.18 55.43
C PHE A 300 38.22 7.81 55.86
N ASP A 301 36.92 7.59 55.63
CA ASP A 301 36.39 6.32 55.14
C ASP A 301 36.41 6.36 53.60
#